data_AF-A0A2M3Z4L9-F1
#
_entry.id   AF-A0A2M3Z4L9-F1
#
_cell.length_a   1.000
_cell.length_b   1.000
_cell.length_c   1.000
_cell.angle_alpha   90.00
_cell.angle_beta   90.00
_cell.angle_gamma   90.00
#
_symmetry.space_group_name_H-M   'P 1'
#
loop_
_entity.id
_entity.type
_entity.pdbx_description
1 polymer ?
#
loop_
_entity_poly.entity_id
_entity_poly.type
_entity_poly.pdbx_seq_one_letter_code
_entity_poly.pdbx_strand_id
1 'polypeptide(L)'
;MASAGQDNAAATAEYPRVGADFKSELESFRPETLTKADTQEKNPLPTAEDVQSERAQRSVFEGIESFDASQLKHAETCEKNPLPDQEAIKAEKGVQHFIECIESFDTSRLKHAETLEKNPLPTREIIEEEKRA
;
A
#
# COMPACT_ATOMS: atom_id res chain seq x y z
N MET A 1 -28.65 -38.82 59.04
CA MET A 1 -27.52 -39.69 58.64
C MET A 1 -26.79 -38.96 57.55
N ALA A 2 -25.52 -38.62 57.79
CA ALA A 2 -24.41 -38.28 56.89
C ALA A 2 -24.70 -37.43 55.63
N SER A 3 -23.85 -36.53 55.16
CA SER A 3 -22.56 -35.96 55.55
C SER A 3 -22.14 -35.18 54.30
N ALA A 4 -21.41 -34.08 54.47
CA ALA A 4 -20.43 -33.49 53.55
C ALA A 4 -20.83 -33.38 52.05
N GLY A 5 -20.87 -32.20 51.45
CA GLY A 5 -19.81 -31.22 51.52
C GLY A 5 -19.16 -31.09 50.14
N GLN A 6 -18.51 -29.94 49.97
CA GLN A 6 -17.55 -29.59 48.92
C GLN A 6 -18.12 -29.11 47.58
N ASP A 7 -18.22 -27.78 47.51
CA ASP A 7 -17.34 -26.97 46.68
C ASP A 7 -17.07 -27.51 45.26
N ASN A 8 -17.61 -26.86 44.24
CA ASN A 8 -16.76 -26.57 43.09
C ASN A 8 -17.20 -25.34 42.30
N ALA A 9 -16.19 -24.56 41.96
CA ALA A 9 -16.21 -23.35 41.20
C ALA A 9 -16.90 -23.50 39.84
N ALA A 10 -17.83 -22.61 39.55
CA ALA A 10 -17.89 -21.99 38.23
C ALA A 10 -18.44 -20.58 38.42
N ALA A 11 -17.65 -19.60 37.99
CA ALA A 11 -18.07 -18.23 37.84
C ALA A 11 -19.23 -18.15 36.83
N THR A 12 -20.46 -18.41 37.28
CA THR A 12 -21.64 -17.93 36.55
C THR A 12 -21.73 -16.45 36.88
N ALA A 13 -21.18 -15.63 35.99
CA ALA A 13 -21.44 -14.21 35.94
C ALA A 13 -22.92 -13.99 36.27
N GLU A 14 -23.20 -13.16 37.28
CA GLU A 14 -24.55 -12.88 37.71
C GLU A 14 -25.23 -12.05 36.62
N TYR A 15 -25.70 -12.71 35.56
CA TYR A 15 -26.49 -12.09 34.53
C TYR A 15 -27.80 -11.64 35.17
N PRO A 16 -28.32 -10.46 34.79
CA PRO A 16 -29.62 -9.99 35.25
C PRO A 16 -30.65 -11.13 35.11
N ARG A 17 -31.13 -11.64 36.24
CA ARG A 17 -32.18 -12.66 36.25
C ARG A 17 -33.45 -11.98 35.74
N VAL A 18 -33.99 -12.51 34.66
CA VAL A 18 -35.27 -12.07 34.12
C VAL A 18 -36.31 -12.11 35.25
N GLY A 19 -36.97 -10.97 35.51
CA GLY A 19 -37.95 -10.85 36.59
C GLY A 19 -39.06 -11.90 36.47
N ALA A 20 -39.60 -12.37 37.60
CA ALA A 20 -40.64 -13.40 37.61
C ALA A 20 -41.85 -13.05 36.72
N ASP A 21 -42.10 -11.75 36.57
CA ASP A 21 -43.24 -11.20 35.82
C ASP A 21 -42.98 -11.07 34.31
N PHE A 22 -41.72 -11.17 33.85
CA PHE A 22 -41.38 -11.03 32.43
C PHE A 22 -41.97 -12.15 31.58
N LYS A 23 -42.02 -13.38 32.12
CA LYS A 23 -42.62 -14.50 31.41
C LYS A 23 -44.12 -14.30 31.21
N SER A 24 -44.82 -13.84 32.24
CA SER A 24 -46.24 -13.49 32.14
C SER A 24 -46.48 -12.30 31.22
N GLU A 25 -45.60 -11.30 31.23
CA GLU A 25 -45.70 -10.14 30.34
C GLU A 25 -45.53 -10.56 28.87
N LEU A 26 -44.57 -11.45 28.58
CA LEU A 26 -44.36 -12.00 27.24
C LEU A 26 -45.49 -12.93 26.78
N GLU A 27 -46.05 -13.74 27.68
CA GLU A 27 -47.24 -14.57 27.38
C GLU A 27 -48.50 -13.72 27.15
N SER A 28 -48.57 -12.54 27.78
CA SER A 28 -49.64 -11.56 27.58
C SER A 28 -49.38 -10.61 26.41
N PHE A 29 -48.19 -10.64 25.82
CA PHE A 29 -47.80 -9.75 24.73
C PHE A 29 -48.64 -10.04 23.49
N ARG A 30 -49.36 -9.01 23.07
CA ARG A 30 -50.24 -9.04 21.91
C ARG A 30 -49.55 -8.31 20.77
N PRO A 31 -49.10 -9.00 19.72
CA PRO A 31 -48.49 -8.31 18.57
C PRO A 31 -49.45 -7.29 17.93
N GLU A 32 -50.76 -7.41 18.19
CA GLU A 32 -51.78 -6.45 17.76
C GLU A 32 -51.68 -5.08 18.47
N THR A 33 -50.99 -4.99 19.61
CA THR A 33 -50.76 -3.72 20.31
C THR A 33 -49.55 -2.95 19.78
N LEU A 34 -48.74 -3.56 18.89
CA LEU A 34 -47.66 -2.84 18.23
C LEU A 34 -48.24 -1.77 17.29
N THR A 35 -47.64 -0.58 17.32
CA THR A 35 -47.93 0.45 16.32
C THR A 35 -47.50 -0.05 14.95
N LYS A 36 -48.38 0.12 13.95
CA LYS A 36 -48.02 -0.21 12.57
C LYS A 36 -46.88 0.71 12.13
N ALA A 37 -45.75 0.12 11.73
CA ALA A 37 -44.67 0.84 11.09
C ALA A 37 -44.98 0.96 9.59
N ASP A 38 -44.97 2.17 9.06
CA ASP A 38 -45.10 2.42 7.62
C ASP A 38 -43.78 2.06 6.94
N THR A 39 -43.76 0.98 6.17
CA THR A 39 -42.60 0.59 5.36
C THR A 39 -42.79 1.10 3.94
N GLN A 40 -41.93 2.01 3.51
CA GLN A 40 -41.95 2.52 2.14
C GLN A 40 -40.97 1.76 1.25
N GLU A 41 -41.49 1.09 0.23
CA GLU A 41 -40.70 0.50 -0.86
C GLU A 41 -40.16 1.63 -1.75
N LYS A 42 -38.83 1.84 -1.73
CA LYS A 42 -38.17 2.81 -2.60
C LYS A 42 -37.83 2.15 -3.94
N ASN A 43 -38.75 2.25 -4.89
CA ASN A 43 -38.50 1.91 -6.29
C ASN A 43 -38.59 3.16 -7.18
N PRO A 44 -37.66 4.12 -7.05
CA PRO A 44 -37.68 5.32 -7.88
C PRO A 44 -37.41 4.93 -9.33
N LEU A 45 -38.25 5.44 -10.23
CA LEU A 45 -37.98 5.33 -11.66
C LEU A 45 -36.72 6.13 -12.01
N PRO A 46 -35.97 5.70 -13.05
CA PRO A 46 -34.88 6.50 -13.60
C PRO A 46 -35.34 7.92 -13.88
N THR A 47 -34.50 8.89 -13.57
CA THR A 47 -34.77 10.30 -13.87
C THR A 47 -34.60 10.56 -15.37
N ALA A 48 -35.11 11.71 -15.84
CA ALA A 48 -34.90 12.13 -17.21
C ALA A 48 -33.40 12.34 -17.53
N GLU A 49 -32.60 12.72 -16.53
CA GLU A 49 -31.15 12.88 -16.66
C GLU A 49 -30.45 11.52 -16.82
N ASP A 50 -30.87 10.51 -16.07
CA ASP A 50 -30.34 9.14 -16.18
C ASP A 50 -30.54 8.58 -17.59
N VAL A 51 -31.76 8.73 -18.13
CA VAL A 51 -32.10 8.25 -19.48
C VAL A 51 -31.35 9.03 -20.57
N GLN A 52 -31.16 10.34 -20.41
CA GLN A 52 -30.39 11.16 -21.35
C GLN A 52 -28.91 10.75 -21.35
N SER A 53 -28.34 10.53 -20.17
CA SER A 53 -26.96 10.09 -19.99
C SER A 53 -26.74 8.71 -20.61
N GLU A 54 -27.66 7.77 -20.37
CA GLU A 54 -27.62 6.43 -20.97
C GLU A 54 -27.68 6.50 -22.50
N ARG A 55 -28.56 7.34 -23.06
CA ARG A 55 -28.65 7.54 -24.52
C ARG A 55 -27.36 8.10 -25.12
N ALA A 56 -26.76 9.08 -24.45
CA ALA A 56 -25.49 9.65 -24.88
C ALA A 56 -24.37 8.59 -24.85
N GLN A 57 -24.30 7.80 -23.78
CA GLN A 57 -23.33 6.71 -23.68
C GLN A 57 -23.53 5.65 -24.76
N ARG A 58 -24.77 5.18 -24.97
CA ARG A 58 -25.08 4.21 -26.03
C ARG A 58 -24.66 4.72 -27.41
N SER A 59 -24.90 6.01 -27.70
CA SER A 59 -24.49 6.60 -28.97
C SER A 59 -22.98 6.58 -29.17
N VAL A 60 -22.20 6.79 -28.11
CA VAL A 60 -20.73 6.70 -28.18
C VAL A 60 -20.29 5.26 -28.44
N PHE A 61 -20.87 4.28 -27.73
CA PHE A 61 -20.56 2.87 -27.93
C PHE A 61 -20.90 2.40 -29.35
N GLU A 62 -22.08 2.71 -29.85
CA GLU A 62 -22.49 2.39 -31.22
C GLU A 62 -21.53 3.00 -32.26
N GLY A 63 -21.07 4.24 -32.02
CA GLY A 63 -20.08 4.90 -32.87
C GLY A 63 -18.71 4.22 -32.87
N ILE A 64 -18.29 3.65 -31.74
CA ILE A 64 -17.03 2.90 -31.62
C ILE A 64 -17.16 1.50 -32.23
N GLU A 65 -18.26 0.79 -31.97
CA GLU A 65 -18.51 -0.56 -32.49
C GLU A 65 -18.60 -0.58 -34.02
N SER A 66 -19.21 0.47 -34.60
CA SER A 66 -19.33 0.62 -36.06
C SER A 66 -18.16 1.38 -36.70
N PHE A 67 -17.14 1.74 -35.91
CA PHE A 67 -16.02 2.52 -36.41
C PHE A 67 -15.20 1.75 -37.44
N ASP A 68 -15.18 2.26 -38.67
CA ASP A 68 -14.39 1.71 -39.77
C ASP A 68 -12.98 2.29 -39.77
N ALA A 69 -12.02 1.50 -39.30
CA ALA A 69 -10.61 1.88 -39.26
C ALA A 69 -10.00 2.16 -40.65
N SER A 70 -10.63 1.73 -41.75
CA SER A 70 -10.17 2.04 -43.10
C SER A 70 -10.34 3.53 -43.47
N GLN A 71 -11.19 4.25 -42.73
CA GLN A 71 -11.38 5.70 -42.88
C GLN A 71 -10.30 6.52 -42.16
N LEU A 72 -9.42 5.87 -41.39
CA LEU A 72 -8.28 6.56 -40.80
C LEU A 72 -7.35 7.07 -41.89
N LYS A 73 -6.95 8.34 -41.78
CA LYS A 73 -5.97 8.93 -42.68
C LYS A 73 -4.62 8.22 -42.50
N HIS A 74 -3.93 7.99 -43.60
CA HIS A 74 -2.58 7.45 -43.55
C HIS A 74 -1.67 8.38 -42.74
N ALA A 75 -0.94 7.80 -41.78
CA ALA A 75 0.07 8.48 -41.00
C ALA A 75 1.41 7.78 -41.22
N GLU A 76 2.41 8.52 -41.69
CA GLU A 76 3.78 8.03 -41.82
C GLU A 76 4.49 8.17 -40.47
N THR A 77 4.75 7.04 -39.81
CA THR A 77 5.48 7.01 -38.53
C THR A 77 6.94 6.65 -38.76
N CYS A 78 7.85 7.58 -38.49
CA CYS A 78 9.30 7.34 -38.50
C CYS A 78 9.79 6.97 -37.10
N GLU A 79 9.91 5.67 -36.81
CA GLU A 79 10.62 5.20 -35.62
C GLU A 79 12.14 5.33 -35.84
N LYS A 80 12.79 6.23 -35.09
CA LYS A 80 14.25 6.38 -35.12
C LYS A 80 14.83 5.52 -34.00
N ASN A 81 15.45 4.41 -34.37
CA ASN A 81 16.32 3.64 -33.48
C ASN A 81 17.78 3.81 -33.93
N PRO A 82 18.42 4.97 -33.65
CA PRO A 82 19.80 5.18 -34.05
C PRO A 82 20.70 4.22 -33.28
N LEU A 83 21.62 3.58 -34.01
CA LEU A 83 22.70 2.84 -33.37
C LEU A 83 23.57 3.82 -32.56
N PRO A 84 24.17 3.36 -31.44
CA PRO A 84 25.14 4.18 -30.72
C PRO A 84 26.29 4.57 -31.66
N ASP A 85 26.74 5.81 -31.54
CA ASP A 85 27.85 6.32 -32.34
C ASP A 85 29.20 5.73 -31.89
N GLN A 86 30.24 6.01 -32.67
CA GLN A 86 31.57 5.49 -32.38
C GLN A 86 32.14 6.02 -31.05
N GLU A 87 31.71 7.21 -30.62
CA GLU A 87 32.18 7.81 -29.38
C GLU A 87 31.58 7.10 -28.16
N ALA A 88 30.27 6.86 -28.17
CA ALA A 88 29.58 6.07 -27.15
C ALA A 88 30.17 4.67 -27.00
N ILE A 89 30.46 4.00 -28.12
CA ILE A 89 31.10 2.67 -28.12
C ILE A 89 32.52 2.73 -27.52
N LYS A 90 33.31 3.77 -27.86
CA LYS A 90 34.67 3.95 -27.32
C LYS A 90 34.64 4.24 -25.82
N ALA A 91 33.71 5.10 -25.38
CA ALA A 91 33.53 5.43 -23.98
C ALA A 91 33.18 4.18 -23.16
N GLU A 92 32.21 3.39 -23.62
CA GLU A 92 31.80 2.15 -22.95
C GLU A 92 32.94 1.12 -22.89
N LYS A 93 33.69 0.94 -23.99
CA LYS A 93 34.89 0.09 -23.99
C LYS A 93 35.96 0.55 -23.01
N GLY A 94 36.14 1.87 -22.87
CA GLY A 94 37.09 2.44 -21.90
C GLY A 94 36.69 2.12 -20.46
N VAL A 95 35.40 2.24 -20.13
CA VAL A 95 34.88 1.88 -18.80
C VAL A 95 35.04 0.39 -18.53
N GLN A 96 34.67 -0.48 -19.47
CA GLN A 96 34.83 -1.93 -19.33
C GLN A 96 36.30 -2.32 -19.11
N HIS A 97 37.21 -1.72 -19.87
CA HIS A 97 38.64 -1.96 -19.72
C HIS A 97 39.16 -1.54 -18.33
N PHE A 98 38.68 -0.41 -17.80
CA PHE A 98 39.06 0.04 -16.47
C PHE A 98 38.57 -0.92 -15.38
N ILE A 99 37.32 -1.39 -15.48
CA ILE A 99 36.75 -2.38 -14.56
C ILE A 99 37.61 -3.65 -14.59
N GLU A 100 37.89 -4.19 -15.77
CA GLU A 100 38.71 -5.39 -15.95
C GLU A 100 40.12 -5.23 -15.37
N CYS A 101 40.75 -4.06 -15.55
CA CYS A 101 42.06 -3.77 -14.99
C CYS A 101 42.05 -3.74 -13.46
N ILE A 102 40.98 -3.24 -12.84
CA ILE A 102 40.84 -3.23 -11.37
C ILE A 102 40.58 -4.65 -10.86
N GLU A 103 39.66 -5.38 -11.48
CA GLU A 103 39.29 -6.74 -11.07
C GLU A 103 40.49 -7.70 -11.16
N SER A 104 41.33 -7.55 -12.18
CA SER A 104 42.55 -8.35 -12.38
C SER A 104 43.80 -7.78 -11.70
N PHE A 105 43.67 -6.68 -10.93
CA PHE A 105 44.83 -6.04 -10.32
C PHE A 105 45.43 -6.89 -9.19
N ASP A 106 46.64 -7.39 -9.44
CA ASP A 106 47.42 -8.12 -8.45
C ASP A 106 48.06 -7.17 -7.43
N THR A 107 47.54 -7.21 -6.21
CA THR A 107 48.01 -6.39 -5.08
C THR A 107 49.44 -6.73 -4.64
N SER A 108 49.96 -7.92 -4.98
CA SER A 108 51.35 -8.28 -4.67
C SER A 108 52.38 -7.45 -5.45
N ARG A 109 51.95 -6.81 -6.54
CA ARG A 109 52.77 -5.88 -7.35
C ARG A 109 52.89 -4.49 -6.72
N LEU A 110 52.15 -4.21 -5.64
CA LEU A 110 52.30 -2.95 -4.91
C LEU A 110 53.65 -2.92 -4.19
N LYS A 111 54.37 -1.81 -4.35
CA LYS A 111 55.62 -1.58 -3.61
C LYS A 111 55.30 -1.36 -2.13
N HIS A 112 56.15 -1.87 -1.26
CA HIS A 112 56.05 -1.59 0.18
C HIS A 112 56.17 -0.08 0.43
N ALA A 113 55.26 0.46 1.24
CA ALA A 113 55.28 1.84 1.70
C ALA A 113 55.24 1.86 3.22
N GLU A 114 56.23 2.49 3.85
CA GLU A 114 56.26 2.72 5.28
C GLU A 114 55.48 4.01 5.60
N THR A 115 54.33 3.87 6.27
CA THR A 115 53.49 5.00 6.67
C THR A 115 53.73 5.36 8.14
N LEU A 116 54.22 6.58 8.41
CA LEU A 116 54.33 7.12 9.76
C LEU A 116 53.03 7.85 10.14
N GLU A 117 52.15 7.16 10.87
CA GLU A 117 50.97 7.79 11.47
C GLU A 117 51.39 8.58 12.73
N LYS A 118 51.33 9.91 12.63
CA LYS A 118 51.56 10.78 13.79
C LYS A 118 50.23 10.92 14.53
N ASN A 119 50.12 10.27 15.69
CA ASN A 119 49.04 10.52 16.63
C ASN A 119 49.59 11.21 17.90
N PRO A 120 50.06 12.48 17.79
CA PRO A 120 50.51 13.21 18.97
C PRO A 120 49.31 13.46 19.89
N LEU A 121 49.45 13.09 21.16
CA LEU A 121 48.46 13.47 22.16
C LEU A 121 48.42 15.00 22.25
N PRO A 122 47.22 15.61 22.37
CA PRO A 122 47.11 17.05 22.58
C PRO A 122 47.95 17.47 23.77
N THR A 123 48.72 18.56 23.64
CA THR A 123 49.47 19.08 24.80
C THR A 123 48.50 19.68 25.81
N ARG A 124 48.96 19.78 27.06
CA ARG A 124 48.16 20.32 28.15
C ARG A 124 47.65 21.74 27.86
N GLU A 125 48.44 22.57 27.18
CA GLU A 125 48.02 23.93 26.82
C GLU A 125 46.80 23.92 25.89
N ILE A 126 46.82 23.06 24.87
CA ILE A 126 45.74 22.92 23.88
C ILE A 126 44.45 22.46 24.56
N ILE A 127 44.56 21.49 25.48
CA ILE A 127 43.41 20.98 26.26
C ILE A 127 42.82 22.09 27.15
N GLU A 128 43.66 22.94 27.75
CA GLU A 128 43.23 24.02 28.62
C GLU A 128 42.66 25.22 27.85
N GLU A 129 43.08 25.45 26.61
CA GLU A 129 42.52 26.47 25.72
C GLU A 129 41.13 26.04 25.21
N GLU A 130 40.97 24.77 24.82
CA GLU A 130 39.67 24.23 24.40
C GLU A 130 38.65 24.20 25.53
N LYS A 131 39.07 23.89 26.77
CA LYS A 131 38.21 23.95 27.96
C LYS A 131 37.75 25.37 28.33
N ARG A 132 38.37 26.40 27.76
CA ARG A 132 38.04 27.82 28.01
C ARG A 132 37.11 28.42 26.96
N ALA A 133 36.90 27.75 25.82
CA ALA A 133 35.89 28.09 24.83
C ALA A 133 34.51 27.55 25.25
#